data_AF-A0A2E3USN8-F1
#
_entry.id   AF-A0A2E3USN8-F1
#
_cell.length_a   1.000
_cell.length_b   1.000
_cell.length_c   1.000
_cell.angle_alpha   90.00
_cell.angle_beta   90.00
_cell.angle_gamma   90.00
#
_symmetry.space_group_name_H-M   'P 1'
#
loop_
_entity.id
_entity.type
_entity.pdbx_description
1 polymer ?
#
loop_
_entity_poly.entity_id
_entity_poly.type
_entity_poly.pdbx_seq_one_letter_code
_entity_poly.pdbx_strand_id
1 'polypeptide(L)'
;MEIIVTSIITGLLSTGAMSIFLWFVTGFNIVNADMIRAIGSLITRDEKNALLPGLFIHFNAGTIFTCVYILIFHLVPNLSKFSVGYIVCGSLLGIVHGVIVSLFLTILVAEHHPLEKYKKAGFGVAVSHFLAHLIFGFCVGLVYTLSQLT
;
A
#
# COMPACT_ATOMS: atom_id res chain seq x y z
N MET A 1 1.60 22.26 10.01
CA MET A 1 1.41 21.20 11.03
C MET A 1 0.26 20.27 10.64
N GLU A 2 -0.89 20.82 10.22
CA GLU A 2 -2.05 20.03 9.78
C GLU A 2 -1.75 19.05 8.64
N ILE A 3 -1.12 19.48 7.55
CA ILE A 3 -0.80 18.58 6.41
C ILE A 3 0.03 17.36 6.84
N ILE A 4 1.00 17.54 7.73
CA ILE A 4 1.85 16.44 8.22
C ILE A 4 1.02 15.46 9.04
N VAL A 5 0.20 15.95 9.98
CA VAL A 5 -0.66 15.12 10.83
C VAL A 5 -1.69 14.38 9.98
N THR A 6 -2.36 15.07 9.05
CA THR A 6 -3.31 14.47 8.11
C THR A 6 -2.63 13.40 7.26
N SER A 7 -1.42 13.66 6.73
CA SER A 7 -0.71 12.67 5.92
C SER A 7 -0.33 11.42 6.71
N ILE A 8 0.07 11.57 7.98
CA ILE A 8 0.37 10.44 8.86
C ILE A 8 -0.90 9.61 9.11
N ILE A 9 -1.98 10.25 9.54
CA ILE A 9 -3.24 9.55 9.85
C ILE A 9 -3.80 8.85 8.60
N THR A 10 -3.89 9.57 7.48
CA THR A 10 -4.33 9.02 6.19
C THR A 10 -3.46 7.85 5.77
N GLY A 11 -2.14 7.94 5.92
CA GLY A 11 -1.22 6.88 5.54
C GLY A 11 -1.34 5.64 6.41
N LEU A 12 -1.45 5.80 7.73
CA LEU A 12 -1.65 4.69 8.66
C LEU A 12 -2.97 3.96 8.38
N LEU A 13 -4.08 4.70 8.21
CA LEU A 13 -5.39 4.10 7.96
C LEU A 13 -5.45 3.40 6.59
N SER A 14 -4.92 4.03 5.54
CA SER A 14 -4.95 3.46 4.18
C SER A 14 -4.04 2.23 4.07
N THR A 15 -2.88 2.27 4.72
CA THR A 15 -1.97 1.11 4.80
C THR A 15 -2.60 -0.03 5.58
N GLY A 16 -3.31 0.29 6.67
CA GLY A 16 -4.08 -0.68 7.44
C GLY A 16 -5.14 -1.38 6.59
N ALA A 17 -5.94 -0.62 5.83
CA ALA A 17 -6.96 -1.18 4.94
C ALA A 17 -6.36 -2.15 3.91
N MET A 18 -5.28 -1.74 3.25
CA MET A 18 -4.56 -2.57 2.29
C MET A 18 -3.98 -3.85 2.94
N SER A 19 -3.37 -3.69 4.12
CA SER A 19 -2.77 -4.80 4.88
C SER A 19 -3.82 -5.82 5.32
N ILE A 20 -4.98 -5.36 5.77
CA ILE A 20 -6.11 -6.21 6.15
C ILE A 20 -6.60 -7.01 4.93
N PHE A 21 -6.73 -6.36 3.77
CA PHE A 21 -7.11 -7.05 2.53
C PHE A 21 -6.13 -8.16 2.18
N LEU A 22 -4.82 -7.87 2.16
CA LEU A 22 -3.79 -8.87 1.85
C LEU A 22 -3.73 -10.00 2.90
N TRP A 23 -3.98 -9.68 4.17
CA TRP A 23 -4.09 -10.65 5.24
C TRP A 23 -5.26 -11.61 5.01
N PHE A 24 -6.44 -11.12 4.60
CA PHE A 24 -7.56 -11.97 4.23
C PHE A 24 -7.24 -12.86 3.03
N VAL A 25 -6.69 -12.29 1.95
CA VAL A 25 -6.31 -13.05 0.75
C VAL A 25 -5.36 -14.20 1.09
N THR A 26 -4.39 -13.93 1.97
CA THR A 26 -3.44 -14.95 2.45
C THR A 26 -4.12 -15.96 3.38
N GLY A 27 -4.94 -15.49 4.33
CA GLY A 27 -5.61 -16.34 5.31
C GLY A 27 -6.61 -17.33 4.71
N PHE A 28 -7.25 -16.98 3.58
CA PHE A 28 -8.10 -17.88 2.82
C PHE A 28 -7.33 -18.84 1.88
N ASN A 29 -5.98 -18.87 1.95
CA ASN A 29 -5.11 -19.67 1.09
C ASN A 29 -5.35 -19.45 -0.42
N ILE A 30 -5.81 -18.26 -0.83
CA ILE A 30 -5.98 -17.93 -2.24
C ILE A 30 -4.59 -17.82 -2.89
N VAL A 31 -3.74 -16.97 -2.32
CA VAL A 31 -2.32 -16.80 -2.68
C VAL A 31 -1.52 -16.34 -1.47
N ASN A 32 -0.22 -16.63 -1.43
CA ASN A 32 0.67 -16.10 -0.39
C ASN A 32 1.03 -14.65 -0.70
N ALA A 33 0.15 -13.73 -0.30
CA ALA A 33 0.31 -12.29 -0.49
C ALA A 33 0.70 -11.56 0.82
N ASP A 34 1.34 -12.27 1.75
CA ASP A 34 1.79 -11.69 3.02
C ASP A 34 3.01 -10.78 2.83
N MET A 35 2.72 -9.56 2.39
CA MET A 35 3.72 -8.51 2.15
C MET A 35 4.48 -8.16 3.43
N ILE A 36 3.78 -8.10 4.57
CA ILE A 36 4.36 -7.64 5.84
C ILE A 36 5.49 -8.60 6.25
N ARG A 37 5.20 -9.90 6.29
CA ARG A 37 6.26 -10.87 6.61
C ARG A 37 7.28 -11.01 5.49
N ALA A 38 6.90 -10.85 4.22
CA ALA A 38 7.85 -10.86 3.11
C ALA A 38 8.92 -9.76 3.31
N ILE A 39 8.52 -8.50 3.42
CA ILE A 39 9.47 -7.39 3.57
C ILE A 39 10.24 -7.45 4.89
N GLY A 40 9.61 -7.88 5.98
CA GLY A 40 10.31 -8.07 7.24
C GLY A 40 11.40 -9.13 7.14
N SER A 41 11.14 -10.21 6.40
CA SER A 41 12.08 -11.31 6.20
C SER A 41 13.21 -11.00 5.23
N LEU A 42 13.11 -9.93 4.43
CA LEU A 42 14.25 -9.38 3.69
C LEU A 42 15.37 -8.93 4.64
N ILE A 43 15.00 -8.45 5.82
CA ILE A 43 15.95 -7.97 6.85
C ILE A 43 16.30 -9.08 7.82
N THR A 44 15.29 -9.74 8.41
CA THR A 44 15.53 -10.74 9.47
C THR A 44 16.08 -12.06 8.93
N ARG A 45 15.91 -12.33 7.62
CA ARG A 45 16.14 -13.65 6.99
C ARG A 45 15.39 -14.79 7.67
N ASP A 46 14.36 -14.48 8.45
CA ASP A 46 13.54 -15.44 9.19
C ASP A 46 12.09 -14.96 9.24
N GLU A 47 11.18 -15.85 8.86
CA GLU A 47 9.75 -15.58 8.83
C GLU A 47 9.15 -15.36 10.22
N LYS A 48 9.62 -16.09 11.23
CA LYS A 48 9.01 -16.04 12.57
C LYS A 48 9.21 -14.67 13.20
N ASN A 49 10.40 -14.09 13.00
CA ASN A 49 10.75 -12.77 13.50
C ASN A 49 10.44 -11.62 12.52
N ALA A 50 9.90 -11.91 11.33
CA ALA A 50 9.68 -10.91 10.29
C ALA A 50 8.50 -9.96 10.53
N LEU A 51 7.51 -10.35 11.34
CA LEU A 51 6.25 -9.62 11.43
C LEU A 51 6.44 -8.17 11.89
N LEU A 52 7.19 -7.95 12.98
CA LEU A 52 7.33 -6.62 13.58
C LEU A 52 8.18 -5.68 12.72
N PRO A 53 9.39 -6.06 12.23
CA PRO A 53 10.14 -5.25 11.27
C PRO A 53 9.33 -4.96 10.01
N GLY A 54 8.59 -5.96 9.53
CA GLY A 54 7.69 -5.83 8.39
C GLY A 54 6.63 -4.76 8.59
N LEU A 55 5.93 -4.78 9.73
CA LEU A 55 4.91 -3.78 10.07
C LEU A 55 5.50 -2.37 10.07
N PHE A 56 6.65 -2.19 10.73
CA PHE A 56 7.31 -0.89 10.77
C PHE A 56 7.64 -0.40 9.36
N ILE A 57 8.26 -1.23 8.52
CA ILE A 57 8.64 -0.84 7.16
C ILE A 57 7.39 -0.53 6.32
N HIS A 58 6.38 -1.39 6.37
CA HIS A 58 5.17 -1.24 5.56
C HIS A 58 4.45 0.06 5.89
N PHE A 59 4.19 0.32 7.18
CA PHE A 59 3.44 1.49 7.61
C PHE A 59 4.23 2.78 7.40
N ASN A 60 5.55 2.78 7.62
CA ASN A 60 6.37 3.95 7.29
C ASN A 60 6.38 4.23 5.78
N ALA A 61 6.54 3.20 4.95
CA ALA A 61 6.48 3.35 3.49
C ALA A 61 5.12 3.89 3.06
N GLY A 62 4.03 3.33 3.57
CA GLY A 62 2.67 3.79 3.27
C GLY A 62 2.42 5.25 3.67
N THR A 63 2.94 5.69 4.82
CA THR A 63 2.91 7.11 5.21
C THR A 63 3.70 7.99 4.23
N ILE A 64 4.91 7.57 3.83
CA ILE A 64 5.73 8.32 2.86
C ILE A 64 5.01 8.43 1.51
N PHE A 65 4.46 7.33 0.98
CA PHE A 65 3.70 7.36 -0.28
C PHE A 65 2.42 8.18 -0.18
N THR A 66 1.77 8.20 0.99
CA THR A 66 0.61 9.08 1.21
C THR A 66 0.98 10.56 1.12
N CYS A 67 2.14 10.96 1.65
CA CYS A 67 2.65 12.33 1.46
C CYS A 67 2.80 12.65 -0.03
N VAL A 68 3.33 11.72 -0.84
CA VAL A 68 3.45 11.90 -2.29
C VAL A 68 2.07 12.05 -2.96
N TYR A 69 1.08 11.25 -2.56
CA TYR A 69 -0.28 11.36 -3.11
C TYR A 69 -0.91 12.71 -2.80
N ILE A 70 -0.79 13.16 -1.54
CA ILE A 70 -1.32 14.45 -1.11
C ILE A 70 -0.59 15.60 -1.83
N LEU A 71 0.72 15.51 -2.03
CA LEU A 71 1.45 16.48 -2.85
C LEU A 71 0.87 16.54 -4.27
N ILE A 72 0.60 15.40 -4.90
CA ILE A 72 -0.04 15.36 -6.23
C ILE A 72 -1.44 15.98 -6.20
N PHE A 73 -2.23 15.75 -5.16
CA PHE A 73 -3.55 16.39 -5.01
C PHE A 73 -3.46 17.92 -5.05
N HIS A 74 -2.43 18.50 -4.44
CA HIS A 74 -2.19 19.95 -4.47
C HIS A 74 -1.69 20.47 -5.82
N LEU A 75 -1.12 19.61 -6.65
CA LEU A 75 -0.66 19.96 -8.00
C LEU A 75 -1.78 19.89 -9.05
N VAL A 76 -2.88 19.18 -8.77
CA VAL A 76 -4.02 19.05 -9.70
C VAL A 76 -5.00 20.22 -9.48
N PRO A 77 -5.13 21.16 -10.45
CA PRO A 77 -5.99 22.32 -10.28
C PRO A 77 -7.46 21.91 -10.16
N ASN A 78 -8.21 22.62 -9.31
CA ASN A 78 -9.65 22.43 -9.14
C ASN A 78 -10.09 21.04 -8.65
N LEU A 79 -9.18 20.21 -8.15
CA LEU A 79 -9.52 18.87 -7.67
C LEU A 79 -10.55 18.91 -6.53
N SER A 80 -10.44 19.91 -5.65
CA SER A 80 -11.37 20.17 -4.54
C SER A 80 -12.78 20.59 -4.97
N LYS A 81 -12.97 21.05 -6.21
CA LYS A 81 -14.29 21.50 -6.70
C LYS A 81 -15.23 20.34 -7.01
N PHE A 82 -14.69 19.13 -7.17
CA PHE A 82 -15.46 17.92 -7.40
C PHE A 82 -15.60 17.15 -6.08
N SER A 83 -16.82 16.84 -5.68
CA SER A 83 -17.12 16.16 -4.40
C SER A 83 -16.39 14.83 -4.21
N VAL A 84 -16.02 14.16 -5.31
CA VAL A 84 -15.28 12.88 -5.31
C VAL A 84 -13.87 13.01 -5.91
N GLY A 85 -13.38 14.23 -6.13
CA GLY A 85 -12.13 14.49 -6.86
C GLY A 85 -10.92 13.76 -6.27
N TYR A 86 -10.68 13.90 -4.96
CA TYR A 86 -9.57 13.23 -4.29
C TYR A 86 -9.70 11.70 -4.29
N ILE A 87 -10.92 11.16 -4.21
CA ILE A 87 -11.18 9.70 -4.27
C ILE A 87 -10.78 9.16 -5.64
N VAL A 88 -11.22 9.82 -6.72
CA VAL A 88 -10.89 9.42 -8.09
C VAL A 88 -9.38 9.55 -8.33
N CYS A 89 -8.78 10.69 -7.98
CA CYS A 89 -7.35 10.90 -8.16
C CYS A 89 -6.51 9.90 -7.34
N GLY A 90 -6.86 9.69 -6.07
CA GLY A 90 -6.22 8.71 -5.20
C GLY A 90 -6.31 7.29 -5.75
N SER A 91 -7.47 6.90 -6.29
CA SER A 91 -7.66 5.58 -6.92
C SER A 91 -6.79 5.42 -8.18
N LEU A 92 -6.71 6.45 -9.03
CA LEU A 92 -5.84 6.44 -10.22
C LEU A 92 -4.36 6.33 -9.83
N LEU A 93 -3.92 7.06 -8.81
CA LEU A 93 -2.56 6.92 -8.26
C LEU A 93 -2.35 5.53 -7.67
N GLY A 94 -3.35 4.97 -6.98
CA GLY A 94 -3.37 3.59 -6.49
C GLY A 94 -3.16 2.56 -7.60
N ILE A 95 -3.79 2.74 -8.76
CA ILE A 95 -3.60 1.89 -9.94
C ILE A 95 -2.15 1.97 -10.42
N VAL A 96 -1.62 3.19 -10.63
CA VAL A 96 -0.25 3.39 -11.11
C VAL A 96 0.76 2.77 -10.13
N HIS A 97 0.63 3.07 -8.84
CA HIS A 97 1.48 2.53 -7.80
C HIS A 97 1.35 0.99 -7.71
N GLY A 98 0.13 0.47 -7.81
CA GLY A 98 -0.14 -0.96 -7.83
C GLY A 98 0.55 -1.67 -8.99
N VAL A 99 0.50 -1.12 -10.21
CA VAL A 99 1.22 -1.69 -11.36
C VAL A 99 2.71 -1.73 -11.08
N ILE A 100 3.29 -0.63 -10.58
CA ILE A 100 4.71 -0.55 -10.24
C ILE A 100 5.06 -1.64 -9.21
N VAL A 101 4.36 -1.70 -8.09
CA VAL A 101 4.66 -2.66 -7.02
C VAL A 101 4.46 -4.10 -7.49
N SER A 102 3.41 -4.39 -8.25
CA SER A 102 3.18 -5.72 -8.80
C SER A 102 4.28 -6.18 -9.74
N LEU A 103 4.82 -5.29 -10.59
CA LEU A 103 5.97 -5.60 -11.45
C LEU A 103 7.25 -5.82 -10.64
N PHE A 104 7.52 -4.94 -9.66
CA PHE A 104 8.65 -5.07 -8.76
C PHE A 104 8.62 -6.39 -7.97
N LEU A 105 7.43 -6.83 -7.53
CA LEU A 105 7.26 -8.12 -6.85
C LEU A 105 7.60 -9.30 -7.75
N THR A 106 7.10 -9.31 -8.98
CA THR A 106 7.31 -10.43 -9.91
C THR A 106 8.73 -10.52 -10.44
N ILE A 107 9.47 -9.40 -10.45
CA ILE A 107 10.85 -9.35 -10.98
C ILE A 107 11.85 -9.45 -9.82
N LEU A 108 11.81 -8.53 -8.86
CA LEU A 108 12.86 -8.43 -7.85
C LEU A 108 12.63 -9.40 -6.68
N VAL A 109 11.39 -9.45 -6.16
CA VAL A 109 11.10 -10.27 -4.97
C VAL A 109 11.06 -11.75 -5.34
N ALA A 110 10.43 -12.12 -6.46
CA ALA A 110 10.38 -13.50 -6.91
C ALA A 110 11.78 -14.10 -7.13
N GLU A 111 12.74 -13.33 -7.62
CA GLU A 111 14.08 -13.84 -7.95
C GLU A 111 15.07 -13.80 -6.76
N HIS A 112 15.02 -12.74 -5.95
CA HIS A 112 16.12 -12.44 -5.00
C HIS A 112 15.73 -12.58 -3.52
N HIS A 113 14.47 -12.87 -3.20
CA HIS A 113 14.02 -12.93 -1.80
C HIS A 113 14.76 -14.06 -1.03
N PRO A 114 15.27 -13.84 0.20
CA PRO A 114 16.08 -14.83 0.92
C PRO A 114 15.32 -16.11 1.28
N LEU A 115 14.01 -16.02 1.46
CA LEU A 115 13.14 -17.16 1.75
C LEU A 115 12.44 -17.70 0.50
N GLU A 116 12.59 -19.00 0.24
CA GLU A 116 12.02 -19.72 -0.92
C GLU A 116 10.50 -19.57 -1.06
N LYS A 117 9.76 -19.49 0.05
CA LYS A 117 8.30 -19.37 0.01
C LYS A 117 7.79 -18.07 -0.62
N TYR A 118 8.61 -17.01 -0.62
CA TYR A 118 8.29 -15.72 -1.24
C TYR A 118 8.90 -15.55 -2.63
N LYS A 119 9.85 -16.41 -3.02
CA LYS A 119 10.35 -16.49 -4.40
C LYS A 119 9.28 -16.99 -5.38
N LYS A 120 8.30 -17.73 -4.89
CA LYS A 120 7.17 -18.26 -5.68
C LYS A 120 6.05 -17.23 -5.90
N ALA A 121 6.37 -15.93 -5.95
CA ALA A 121 5.40 -14.86 -6.19
C ALA A 121 4.93 -14.89 -7.65
N GLY A 122 3.86 -15.65 -7.92
CA GLY A 122 3.25 -15.77 -9.24
C GLY A 122 2.25 -14.64 -9.55
N PHE A 123 1.60 -14.75 -10.71
CA PHE A 123 0.62 -13.77 -11.21
C PHE A 123 -0.48 -13.43 -10.20
N GLY A 124 -0.98 -14.41 -9.44
CA GLY A 124 -2.00 -14.17 -8.42
C GLY A 124 -1.52 -13.23 -7.30
N VAL A 125 -0.26 -13.32 -6.87
CA VAL A 125 0.33 -12.39 -5.89
C VAL A 125 0.40 -10.99 -6.48
N ALA A 126 0.77 -10.85 -7.75
CA ALA A 126 0.80 -9.59 -8.46
C ALA A 126 -0.59 -8.94 -8.55
N VAL A 127 -1.62 -9.70 -8.90
CA VAL A 127 -3.01 -9.22 -8.95
C VAL A 127 -3.51 -8.81 -7.57
N SER A 128 -3.25 -9.61 -6.54
CA SER A 128 -3.64 -9.26 -5.17
C SER A 128 -3.00 -7.95 -4.71
N HIS A 129 -1.71 -7.74 -4.99
CA HIS A 129 -1.03 -6.49 -4.64
C HIS A 129 -1.52 -5.30 -5.47
N PHE A 130 -1.84 -5.51 -6.75
CA PHE A 130 -2.43 -4.47 -7.58
C PHE A 130 -3.76 -3.99 -6.98
N LEU A 131 -4.67 -4.91 -6.64
CA LEU A 131 -5.95 -4.60 -6.00
C LEU A 131 -5.76 -3.95 -4.63
N ALA A 132 -4.78 -4.42 -3.86
CA ALA A 132 -4.44 -3.87 -2.56
C ALA A 132 -4.03 -2.38 -2.68
N HIS A 133 -3.23 -2.01 -3.70
CA HIS A 133 -2.83 -0.62 -3.92
C HIS A 133 -3.95 0.26 -4.48
N LEU A 134 -4.89 -0.32 -5.24
CA LEU A 134 -6.14 0.37 -5.58
C LEU A 134 -6.95 0.70 -4.32
N ILE A 135 -7.09 -0.26 -3.39
CA ILE A 135 -7.75 -0.04 -2.09
C ILE A 135 -7.02 1.04 -1.29
N PHE A 136 -5.68 0.97 -1.22
CA PHE A 136 -4.86 2.00 -0.58
C PHE A 136 -5.14 3.39 -1.17
N GLY A 137 -5.08 3.54 -2.49
CA GLY A 137 -5.31 4.84 -3.15
C GLY A 137 -6.73 5.38 -2.96
N PHE A 138 -7.73 4.50 -3.02
CA PHE A 138 -9.12 4.84 -2.68
C PHE A 138 -9.23 5.35 -1.25
N CYS A 139 -8.65 4.63 -0.27
CA CYS A 139 -8.64 5.02 1.14
C CYS A 139 -7.91 6.35 1.36
N VAL A 140 -6.77 6.59 0.69
CA VAL A 140 -6.05 7.86 0.79
C VAL A 140 -6.97 9.01 0.36
N GLY A 141 -7.61 8.89 -0.80
CA GLY A 141 -8.55 9.90 -1.29
C GLY A 141 -9.77 10.09 -0.38
N LEU A 142 -10.34 9.01 0.13
CA LEU A 142 -11.50 9.05 1.03
C LEU A 142 -11.16 9.71 2.38
N VAL A 143 -10.12 9.23 3.08
CA VAL A 143 -9.73 9.76 4.39
C VAL A 143 -9.26 11.20 4.27
N TYR A 144 -8.52 11.54 3.21
CA TYR A 144 -8.16 12.94 2.93
C TYR A 144 -9.41 13.79 2.73
N THR A 145 -10.38 13.36 1.93
CA THR A 145 -11.65 14.09 1.73
C THR A 145 -12.36 14.35 3.06
N LEU A 146 -12.47 13.33 3.92
CA LEU A 146 -13.10 13.46 5.24
C LEU A 146 -12.35 14.46 6.13
N SER A 147 -11.02 14.50 6.08
CA SER A 147 -10.22 15.46 6.84
C SER A 147 -10.40 16.91 6.40
N GLN A 148 -10.95 17.15 5.20
CA GLN A 148 -11.24 18.51 4.72
C GLN A 148 -12.65 18.98 5.10
N LEU A 149 -13.49 18.11 5.68
CA LEU A 149 -14.85 18.44 6.12
C LEU A 149 -14.92 18.92 7.58
N THR A 150 -13.85 18.70 8.34
CA THR A 150 -13.70 19.10 9.75
C THR A 150 -12.94 20.41 9.85
#